data_AF-A0A410S289-F1
#
_entry.id   AF-A0A410S289-F1
#
_cell.length_a   1.000
_cell.length_b   1.000
_cell.length_c   1.000
_cell.angle_alpha   90.00
_cell.angle_beta   90.00
_cell.angle_gamma   90.00
#
_symmetry.space_group_name_H-M   'P 1'
#
loop_
_entity.id
_entity.type
_entity.pdbx_description
1 polymer ?
#
loop_
_entity_poly.entity_id
_entity_poly.type
_entity_poly.pdbx_seq_one_letter_code
_entity_poly.pdbx_strand_id
1 'polypeptide(L)'
;MADEQFSDSPNFGRDDEVTQRDGFDKVYELCWLNVFGPKLVERTGRERMLSTPAHHVEELSNGSVLLVLRPTAADFASDEARVAQARAHVHLRPDFDFDTVLRTLRERSAALAPVEPRFHPDVAPLLSRLPDAVAISERQRKIAELNAFRPPEPEEWLPAALPSDVEDPARLLTSYGDLSEGLVAALHTKVPSIMDERPESLTDLDFYFWRENFPERYTRELIDGHTAPALGAYLGDVLVRRLGGTWVPRRKTEESQVRVGKRVWLPFLRARRYMQSRQALLDYSLTQFFREVERFRS
;
A
#
# COMPACT_ATOMS: atom_id res chain seq x y z
N MET A 1 4.11 11.40 -14.65
CA MET A 1 3.93 10.14 -13.90
C MET A 1 2.69 10.12 -13.00
N ALA A 2 2.62 10.84 -11.87
CA ALA A 2 1.44 10.76 -10.98
C ALA A 2 0.18 11.43 -11.56
N ASP A 3 0.34 12.62 -12.17
CA ASP A 3 -0.76 13.35 -12.85
C ASP A 3 -1.24 12.57 -14.09
N GLU A 4 -0.32 11.95 -14.83
CA GLU A 4 -0.61 11.06 -15.98
C GLU A 4 -1.45 9.85 -15.59
N GLN A 5 -1.19 9.24 -14.42
CA GLN A 5 -2.01 8.14 -13.91
C GLN A 5 -3.43 8.60 -13.56
N PHE A 6 -3.58 9.83 -13.03
CA PHE A 6 -4.89 10.41 -12.75
C PHE A 6 -5.67 10.78 -14.00
N SER A 7 -4.97 11.13 -15.07
CA SER A 7 -5.58 11.45 -16.34
C SER A 7 -5.75 10.26 -17.27
N ASP A 8 -5.34 9.06 -16.84
CA ASP A 8 -5.36 7.83 -17.62
C ASP A 8 -4.56 7.96 -18.93
N SER A 9 -3.48 8.75 -18.93
CA SER A 9 -2.63 8.94 -20.09
C SER A 9 -1.98 7.61 -20.52
N PRO A 10 -1.93 7.29 -21.84
CA PRO A 10 -2.34 8.09 -23.00
C PRO A 10 -3.79 7.85 -23.48
N ASN A 11 -4.56 7.04 -22.75
CA ASN A 11 -5.90 6.64 -23.15
C ASN A 11 -6.92 7.75 -22.85
N PHE A 12 -6.74 8.50 -21.77
CA PHE A 12 -7.62 9.56 -21.29
C PHE A 12 -9.06 9.08 -21.10
N GLY A 13 -9.21 7.88 -20.52
CA GLY A 13 -10.50 7.22 -20.29
C GLY A 13 -11.09 6.52 -21.51
N ARG A 14 -10.34 6.40 -22.62
CA ARG A 14 -10.76 5.66 -23.82
C ARG A 14 -10.31 4.20 -23.73
N ASP A 15 -11.11 3.29 -24.28
CA ASP A 15 -10.68 1.90 -24.43
C ASP A 15 -9.59 1.74 -25.52
N ASP A 16 -8.94 0.58 -25.53
CA ASP A 16 -7.82 0.29 -26.42
C ASP A 16 -8.23 0.25 -27.90
N GLU A 17 -9.46 -0.19 -28.21
CA GLU A 17 -9.97 -0.25 -29.58
C GLU A 17 -10.18 1.16 -30.15
N VAL A 18 -10.80 2.06 -29.38
CA VAL A 18 -11.00 3.47 -29.73
C VAL A 18 -9.66 4.18 -29.83
N THR A 19 -8.72 3.89 -28.93
CA THR A 19 -7.38 4.50 -28.95
C THR A 19 -6.60 4.08 -30.20
N GLN A 20 -6.66 2.81 -30.60
CA GLN A 20 -6.03 2.34 -31.84
C GLN A 20 -6.70 2.88 -33.10
N ARG A 21 -8.05 2.93 -33.12
CA ARG A 21 -8.81 3.38 -34.29
C ARG A 21 -8.63 4.87 -34.55
N ASP A 22 -8.78 5.68 -33.49
CA ASP A 22 -8.88 7.14 -33.62
C ASP A 22 -7.53 7.83 -33.36
N GLY A 23 -6.58 7.15 -32.69
CA GLY A 23 -5.29 7.72 -32.33
C GLY A 23 -5.45 8.99 -31.48
N PHE A 24 -4.61 9.99 -31.74
CA PHE A 24 -4.76 11.34 -31.17
C PHE A 24 -5.44 12.26 -32.17
N ASP A 25 -6.76 12.14 -32.26
CA ASP A 25 -7.59 12.89 -33.20
C ASP A 25 -7.94 14.32 -32.72
N LYS A 26 -7.76 14.58 -31.43
CA LYS A 26 -7.96 15.88 -30.75
C LYS A 26 -7.03 16.04 -29.57
N VAL A 27 -7.00 17.24 -28.99
CA VAL A 27 -6.28 17.52 -27.74
C VAL A 27 -7.11 16.98 -26.57
N TYR A 28 -6.63 15.93 -25.92
CA TYR A 28 -7.30 15.28 -24.78
C TYR A 28 -6.90 15.88 -23.44
N GLU A 29 -5.62 16.21 -23.31
CA GLU A 29 -5.05 16.82 -22.12
C GLU A 29 -3.82 17.64 -22.51
N LEU A 30 -3.44 18.57 -21.63
CA LEU A 30 -2.19 19.31 -21.72
C LEU A 30 -1.32 19.01 -20.51
N CYS A 31 -0.05 18.68 -20.75
CA CYS A 31 0.99 18.58 -19.73
C CYS A 31 1.78 19.91 -19.64
N TRP A 32 2.77 19.98 -18.75
CA TRP A 32 3.68 21.15 -18.67
C TRP A 32 4.35 21.45 -20.03
N LEU A 33 4.82 20.40 -20.72
CA LEU A 33 5.36 20.44 -22.07
C LEU A 33 4.55 19.52 -22.97
N ASN A 34 4.19 19.99 -24.16
CA ASN A 34 3.42 19.25 -25.15
C ASN A 34 4.08 19.39 -26.52
N VAL A 35 4.09 18.31 -27.29
CA VAL A 35 4.51 18.31 -28.70
C VAL A 35 3.35 17.79 -29.54
N PHE A 36 2.75 18.65 -30.34
CA PHE A 36 1.65 18.29 -31.23
C PHE A 36 2.17 18.00 -32.62
N GLY A 37 1.94 16.79 -33.12
CA GLY A 37 2.31 16.42 -34.48
C GLY A 37 1.51 17.19 -35.56
N PRO A 38 2.02 17.28 -36.79
CA PRO A 38 1.49 18.17 -37.82
C PRO A 38 0.03 17.89 -38.18
N LYS A 39 -0.40 16.62 -38.17
CA LYS A 39 -1.80 16.24 -38.41
C LYS A 39 -2.77 16.84 -37.38
N LEU A 40 -2.37 16.87 -36.11
CA LEU A 40 -3.21 17.42 -35.03
C LEU A 40 -3.18 18.95 -35.04
N VAL A 41 -2.05 19.55 -35.41
CA VAL A 41 -1.92 21.00 -35.63
C VAL A 41 -2.85 21.45 -36.76
N GLU A 42 -2.86 20.74 -37.89
CA GLU A 42 -3.76 21.02 -39.01
C GLU A 42 -5.23 20.93 -38.59
N ARG A 43 -5.63 19.84 -37.92
CA ARG A 43 -7.01 19.62 -37.45
C ARG A 43 -7.49 20.65 -36.43
N THR A 44 -6.61 21.07 -35.53
CA THR A 44 -6.95 22.08 -34.51
C THR A 44 -6.90 23.50 -35.07
N GLY A 45 -6.16 23.69 -36.16
CA GLY A 45 -5.86 24.98 -36.77
C GLY A 45 -4.50 25.51 -36.31
N ARG A 46 -3.59 25.70 -37.28
CA ARG A 46 -2.23 26.19 -37.03
C ARG A 46 -2.21 27.52 -36.28
N GLU A 47 -3.02 28.49 -36.70
CA GLU A 47 -3.10 29.80 -36.05
C GLU A 47 -3.58 29.70 -34.60
N ARG A 48 -4.56 28.81 -34.32
CA ARG A 48 -5.03 28.54 -32.96
C ARG A 48 -3.93 27.93 -32.11
N MET A 49 -3.21 26.94 -32.63
CA MET A 49 -2.07 26.34 -31.93
C MET A 49 -0.99 27.38 -31.60
N LEU A 50 -0.58 28.21 -32.56
CA LEU A 50 0.47 29.21 -32.37
C LEU A 50 0.07 30.38 -31.46
N SER A 51 -1.23 30.65 -31.34
CA SER A 51 -1.79 31.69 -30.44
C SER A 51 -2.17 31.15 -29.06
N THR A 52 -1.82 29.91 -28.73
CA THR A 52 -2.16 29.31 -27.43
C THR A 52 -1.57 30.12 -26.28
N PRO A 53 -2.36 30.49 -25.26
CA PRO A 53 -1.86 31.22 -24.10
C PRO A 53 -0.93 30.32 -23.27
N ALA A 54 0.37 30.50 -23.42
CA ALA A 54 1.40 29.70 -22.78
C ALA A 54 2.70 30.50 -22.58
N HIS A 55 3.64 29.94 -21.81
CA HIS A 55 4.95 30.55 -21.61
C HIS A 55 5.78 30.57 -22.89
N HIS A 56 5.72 29.48 -23.67
CA HIS A 56 6.44 29.36 -24.94
C HIS A 56 5.65 28.53 -25.95
N VAL A 57 5.65 28.97 -27.20
CA VAL A 57 5.05 28.29 -28.33
C VAL A 57 6.02 28.38 -29.51
N GLU A 58 6.39 27.24 -30.09
CA GLU A 58 7.33 27.16 -31.21
C GLU A 58 6.79 26.21 -32.29
N GLU A 59 6.85 26.64 -33.54
CA GLU A 59 6.63 25.75 -34.68
C GLU A 59 7.95 25.09 -35.10
N LEU A 60 7.94 23.77 -35.21
CA LEU A 60 9.09 22.98 -35.62
C LEU A 60 9.13 22.85 -37.15
N SER A 61 10.32 22.54 -37.70
CA SER A 61 10.55 22.44 -39.15
C SER A 61 9.68 21.41 -39.89
N ASN A 62 9.11 20.44 -39.16
CA ASN A 62 8.22 19.41 -39.70
C ASN A 62 6.71 19.77 -39.58
N GLY A 63 6.38 21.00 -39.19
CA GLY A 63 5.00 21.47 -38.98
C GLY A 63 4.37 21.03 -37.66
N SER A 64 5.14 20.43 -36.75
CA SER A 64 4.71 20.18 -35.37
C SER A 64 4.77 21.47 -34.55
N VAL A 65 4.05 21.52 -33.43
CA VAL A 65 4.10 22.65 -32.49
C VAL A 65 4.54 22.16 -31.11
N LEU A 66 5.57 22.81 -30.56
CA LEU A 66 5.99 22.70 -29.17
C LEU A 66 5.24 23.75 -28.34
N LEU A 67 4.66 23.32 -27.21
CA LEU A 67 3.92 24.17 -26.29
C LEU A 67 4.44 23.94 -24.86
N VAL A 68 4.91 25.00 -24.20
CA VAL A 68 5.34 24.98 -22.80
C VAL A 68 4.48 25.93 -21.99
N LEU A 69 3.72 25.42 -21.03
CA LEU A 69 2.71 26.19 -20.29
C LEU A 69 3.31 27.16 -19.27
N ARG A 70 4.42 26.76 -18.63
CA ARG A 70 5.06 27.48 -17.52
C ARG A 70 6.58 27.43 -17.65
N PRO A 71 7.33 28.39 -17.08
CA PRO A 71 8.80 28.41 -17.15
C PRO A 71 9.48 27.17 -16.54
N THR A 72 8.84 26.52 -15.56
CA THR A 72 9.37 25.36 -14.86
C THR A 72 8.29 24.31 -14.67
N ALA A 73 8.69 23.04 -14.59
CA ALA A 73 7.82 21.93 -14.23
C ALA A 73 7.67 21.76 -12.70
N ALA A 74 8.50 22.43 -11.91
CA ALA A 74 8.57 22.24 -10.47
C ALA A 74 7.29 22.67 -9.73
N ASP A 75 6.55 23.64 -10.28
CA ASP A 75 5.31 24.19 -9.72
C ASP A 75 4.05 23.65 -10.42
N PHE A 76 4.12 22.49 -11.08
CA PHE A 76 3.02 21.97 -11.93
C PHE A 76 1.67 21.87 -11.21
N ALA A 77 1.67 21.66 -9.90
CA ALA A 77 0.46 21.54 -9.08
C ALA A 77 -0.04 22.87 -8.49
N SER A 78 0.69 23.97 -8.68
CA SER A 78 0.30 25.31 -8.19
C SER A 78 -0.98 25.82 -8.84
N ASP A 79 -1.66 26.77 -8.18
CA ASP A 79 -2.88 27.36 -8.73
C ASP A 79 -2.60 28.08 -10.05
N GLU A 80 -1.47 28.79 -10.14
CA GLU A 80 -1.05 29.50 -11.35
C GLU A 80 -0.77 28.53 -12.50
N ALA A 81 -0.15 27.37 -12.21
CA ALA A 81 0.07 26.34 -13.22
C ALA A 81 -1.24 25.74 -13.72
N ARG A 82 -2.19 25.43 -12.81
CA ARG A 82 -3.51 24.89 -13.19
C ARG A 82 -4.36 25.91 -13.95
N VAL A 83 -4.29 27.20 -13.62
CA VAL A 83 -4.93 28.27 -14.40
C VAL A 83 -4.34 28.38 -15.80
N ALA A 84 -3.00 28.35 -15.94
CA ALA A 84 -2.35 28.37 -17.25
C ALA A 84 -2.75 27.16 -18.10
N GLN A 85 -2.76 25.97 -17.49
CA GLN A 85 -3.20 24.73 -18.12
C GLN A 85 -4.67 24.79 -18.56
N ALA A 86 -5.58 25.27 -17.70
CA ALA A 86 -6.98 25.44 -18.05
C ALA A 86 -7.18 26.42 -19.22
N ARG A 87 -6.49 27.57 -19.22
CA ARG A 87 -6.56 28.57 -20.30
C ARG A 87 -6.10 28.00 -21.63
N ALA A 88 -4.95 27.32 -21.65
CA ALA A 88 -4.46 26.68 -22.85
C ALA A 88 -5.40 25.57 -23.33
N HIS A 89 -5.99 24.80 -22.40
CA HIS A 89 -6.86 23.69 -22.75
C HIS A 89 -8.14 24.18 -23.42
N VAL A 90 -8.85 25.16 -22.84
CA VAL A 90 -10.07 25.71 -23.44
C VAL A 90 -9.80 26.49 -24.73
N HIS A 91 -8.60 27.07 -24.89
CA HIS A 91 -8.20 27.70 -26.15
C HIS A 91 -8.09 26.68 -27.29
N LEU A 92 -7.52 25.51 -27.01
CA LEU A 92 -7.37 24.41 -27.98
C LEU A 92 -8.66 23.58 -28.13
N ARG A 93 -9.50 23.54 -27.10
CA ARG A 93 -10.79 22.83 -27.02
C ARG A 93 -11.89 23.79 -26.60
N PRO A 94 -12.42 24.61 -27.53
CA PRO A 94 -13.44 25.61 -27.22
C PRO A 94 -14.78 24.99 -26.80
N ASP A 95 -14.94 23.68 -26.97
CA ASP A 95 -16.07 22.90 -26.46
C ASP A 95 -16.00 22.67 -24.94
N PHE A 96 -14.88 22.99 -24.28
CA PHE A 96 -14.73 22.89 -22.83
C PHE A 96 -15.01 24.20 -22.11
N ASP A 97 -15.65 24.08 -20.94
CA ASP A 97 -15.88 25.18 -20.01
C ASP A 97 -14.65 25.39 -19.10
N PHE A 98 -14.22 26.65 -18.95
CA PHE A 98 -13.02 27.00 -18.20
C PHE A 98 -13.13 26.65 -16.72
N ASP A 99 -14.25 27.00 -16.08
CA ASP A 99 -14.43 26.78 -14.65
C ASP A 99 -14.48 25.28 -14.32
N THR A 100 -15.12 24.50 -15.18
CA THR A 100 -15.16 23.04 -15.07
C THR A 100 -13.77 22.43 -15.21
N VAL A 101 -12.98 22.82 -16.22
CA VAL A 101 -11.61 22.33 -16.41
C VAL A 101 -10.72 22.71 -15.23
N LEU A 102 -10.77 23.98 -14.81
CA LEU A 102 -9.96 24.47 -13.69
C LEU A 102 -10.28 23.76 -12.38
N ARG A 103 -11.57 23.53 -12.09
CA ARG A 103 -12.00 22.77 -10.90
C ARG A 103 -11.42 21.37 -10.91
N THR A 104 -11.56 20.62 -12.00
CA THR A 104 -11.02 19.25 -12.13
C THR A 104 -9.49 19.23 -11.93
N LEU A 105 -8.77 20.20 -12.50
CA LEU A 105 -7.33 20.32 -12.34
C LEU A 105 -6.92 20.62 -10.89
N ARG A 106 -7.68 21.48 -10.19
CA ARG A 106 -7.47 21.77 -8.77
C ARG A 106 -7.75 20.56 -7.88
N GLU A 107 -8.80 19.80 -8.16
CA GLU A 107 -9.11 18.55 -7.45
C GLU A 107 -7.97 17.53 -7.59
N ARG A 108 -7.38 17.41 -8.78
CA ARG A 108 -6.19 16.56 -9.02
C ARG A 108 -4.97 17.06 -8.24
N SER A 109 -4.68 18.36 -8.26
CA SER A 109 -3.61 18.95 -7.43
C SER A 109 -3.81 18.65 -5.94
N ALA A 110 -5.04 18.80 -5.45
CA ALA A 110 -5.36 18.52 -4.05
C ALA A 110 -5.15 17.04 -3.71
N ALA A 111 -5.50 16.12 -4.61
CA ALA A 111 -5.27 14.68 -4.43
C ALA A 111 -3.77 14.31 -4.42
N LEU A 112 -2.93 15.08 -5.11
CA LEU A 112 -1.48 14.89 -5.19
C LEU A 112 -0.69 15.70 -4.15
N ALA A 113 -1.35 16.54 -3.36
CA ALA A 113 -0.72 17.36 -2.35
C ALA A 113 0.05 16.46 -1.35
N PRO A 114 1.32 16.77 -1.03
CA PRO A 114 2.09 15.97 -0.08
C PRO A 114 1.39 15.89 1.29
N VAL A 115 1.27 14.67 1.80
CA VAL A 115 0.75 14.38 3.14
C VAL A 115 1.92 13.87 3.99
N GLU A 116 2.17 14.54 5.11
CA GLU A 116 3.21 14.13 6.06
C GLU A 116 2.84 12.80 6.74
N PRO A 117 3.70 11.77 6.69
CA PRO A 117 3.49 10.52 7.41
C PRO A 117 3.47 10.70 8.93
N ARG A 118 2.39 10.28 9.58
CA ARG A 118 2.16 10.34 11.04
C ARG A 118 1.51 9.04 11.53
N PHE A 119 2.12 7.92 11.13
CA PHE A 119 1.61 6.58 11.42
C PHE A 119 1.64 6.24 12.90
N HIS A 120 0.75 5.34 13.32
CA HIS A 120 0.72 4.85 14.70
C HIS A 120 2.05 4.17 15.06
N PRO A 121 2.71 4.51 16.19
CA PRO A 121 4.08 4.09 16.49
C PRO A 121 4.26 2.57 16.48
N ASP A 122 3.26 1.83 16.96
CA ASP A 122 3.31 0.37 17.13
C ASP A 122 3.34 -0.40 15.82
N VAL A 123 2.90 0.22 14.73
CA VAL A 123 2.90 -0.37 13.40
C VAL A 123 3.61 0.51 12.37
N ALA A 124 4.23 1.61 12.79
CA ALA A 124 4.87 2.58 11.89
C ALA A 124 5.88 1.94 10.92
N PRO A 125 6.75 0.98 11.33
CA PRO A 125 7.67 0.33 10.39
C PRO A 125 7.00 -0.51 9.30
N LEU A 126 5.78 -1.01 9.55
CA LEU A 126 4.94 -1.69 8.56
C LEU A 126 4.27 -0.66 7.66
N LEU A 127 3.57 0.31 8.25
CA LEU A 127 2.76 1.27 7.51
C LEU A 127 3.61 2.16 6.59
N SER A 128 4.86 2.44 6.93
CA SER A 128 5.77 3.21 6.09
C SER A 128 6.10 2.57 4.74
N ARG A 129 5.94 1.25 4.63
CA ARG A 129 6.26 0.50 3.40
C ARG A 129 5.04 0.35 2.48
N LEU A 130 3.82 0.52 3.01
CA LEU A 130 2.59 0.30 2.26
C LEU A 130 2.35 1.33 1.14
N PRO A 131 2.69 2.63 1.30
CA PRO A 131 2.56 3.59 0.20
C PRO A 131 3.39 3.23 -1.03
N ASP A 132 4.53 2.57 -0.87
CA ASP A 132 5.36 2.16 -2.03
C ASP A 132 4.77 1.00 -2.81
N ALA A 133 3.78 0.28 -2.24
CA ALA A 133 3.09 -0.82 -2.88
C ALA A 133 1.85 -0.39 -3.70
N VAL A 134 1.48 0.90 -3.70
CA VAL A 134 0.38 1.46 -4.51
C VAL A 134 0.89 2.38 -5.61
N ALA A 135 0.02 2.71 -6.58
CA ALA A 135 0.36 3.64 -7.65
C ALA A 135 0.78 5.00 -7.08
N ILE A 136 1.69 5.70 -7.76
CA ILE A 136 2.24 6.98 -7.27
C ILE A 136 1.14 8.02 -7.07
N SER A 137 0.13 8.01 -7.95
CA SER A 137 -1.08 8.83 -7.83
C SER A 137 -1.88 8.57 -6.55
N GLU A 138 -1.85 7.35 -6.01
CA GLU A 138 -2.61 6.95 -4.83
C GLU A 138 -1.85 7.14 -3.52
N ARG A 139 -0.53 7.38 -3.58
CA ARG A 139 0.34 7.42 -2.40
C ARG A 139 -0.13 8.41 -1.34
N GLN A 140 -0.47 9.63 -1.73
CA GLN A 140 -0.85 10.68 -0.76
C GLN A 140 -2.17 10.35 -0.06
N ARG A 141 -3.15 9.85 -0.82
CA ARG A 141 -4.39 9.32 -0.26
C ARG A 141 -4.10 8.17 0.69
N LYS A 142 -3.23 7.24 0.29
CA LYS A 142 -2.89 6.10 1.13
C LYS A 142 -2.21 6.51 2.43
N ILE A 143 -1.29 7.48 2.39
CA ILE A 143 -0.67 8.04 3.60
C ILE A 143 -1.73 8.66 4.50
N ALA A 144 -2.68 9.42 3.95
CA ALA A 144 -3.77 10.01 4.74
C ALA A 144 -4.66 8.95 5.41
N GLU A 145 -5.02 7.88 4.71
CA GLU A 145 -5.75 6.74 5.28
C GLU A 145 -4.97 6.08 6.43
N LEU A 146 -3.68 5.81 6.22
CA LEU A 146 -2.81 5.17 7.21
C LEU A 146 -2.51 6.07 8.42
N ASN A 147 -2.52 7.39 8.24
CA ASN A 147 -2.43 8.35 9.35
C ASN A 147 -3.68 8.30 10.25
N ALA A 148 -4.86 8.13 9.65
CA ALA A 148 -6.13 8.00 10.37
C ALA A 148 -6.29 6.62 11.03
N PHE A 149 -5.64 5.58 10.48
CA PHE A 149 -5.72 4.22 11.01
C PHE A 149 -5.20 4.14 12.46
N ARG A 150 -5.94 3.40 13.28
CA ARG A 150 -5.59 3.05 14.65
C ARG A 150 -5.73 1.53 14.79
N PRO A 151 -4.63 0.81 15.00
CA PRO A 151 -4.73 -0.64 15.14
C PRO A 151 -5.49 -0.96 16.45
N PRO A 152 -6.44 -1.90 16.44
CA PRO A 152 -7.12 -2.35 17.65
C PRO A 152 -6.13 -2.88 18.69
N GLU A 153 -6.41 -2.69 19.99
CA GLU A 153 -5.58 -3.26 21.04
C GLU A 153 -5.62 -4.80 20.98
N PRO A 154 -4.48 -5.50 21.16
CA PRO A 154 -4.48 -6.97 21.20
C PRO A 154 -5.34 -7.51 22.35
N GLU A 155 -6.37 -8.28 21.99
CA GLU A 155 -7.26 -8.95 22.95
C GLU A 155 -6.82 -10.38 23.25
N GLU A 156 -5.85 -10.91 22.51
CA GLU A 156 -5.42 -12.32 22.59
C GLU A 156 -4.50 -12.58 23.80
N TRP A 157 -4.97 -12.24 25.01
CA TRP A 157 -4.27 -12.45 26.27
C TRP A 157 -5.22 -12.78 27.43
N LEU A 158 -4.69 -13.43 28.48
CA LEU A 158 -5.40 -13.70 29.74
C LEU A 158 -4.54 -13.23 30.94
N PRO A 159 -5.17 -12.84 32.06
CA PRO A 159 -4.45 -12.35 33.24
C PRO A 159 -3.64 -13.41 33.98
N ALA A 160 -3.93 -14.70 33.76
CA ALA A 160 -3.19 -15.81 34.35
C ALA A 160 -3.22 -17.02 33.41
N ALA A 161 -2.16 -17.83 33.47
CA ALA A 161 -2.09 -19.07 32.70
C ALA A 161 -3.14 -20.07 33.18
N LEU A 162 -3.80 -20.74 32.25
CA LEU A 162 -4.55 -21.95 32.57
C LEU A 162 -3.57 -23.14 32.52
N PRO A 163 -3.62 -24.09 33.48
CA PRO A 163 -2.69 -25.22 33.50
C PRO A 163 -2.84 -26.06 32.24
N SER A 164 -1.73 -26.57 31.69
CA SER A 164 -1.76 -27.46 30.52
C SER A 164 -2.75 -28.60 30.74
N ASP A 165 -3.62 -28.85 29.76
CA ASP A 165 -4.57 -29.95 29.72
C ASP A 165 -4.13 -31.09 28.77
N VAL A 166 -2.86 -31.04 28.35
CA VAL A 166 -2.23 -32.00 27.43
C VAL A 166 -1.47 -33.05 28.23
N GLU A 167 -1.64 -34.32 27.88
CA GLU A 167 -0.98 -35.45 28.56
C GLU A 167 0.54 -35.44 28.39
N ASP A 168 1.02 -35.09 27.19
CA ASP A 168 2.44 -34.96 26.87
C ASP A 168 2.74 -33.57 26.26
N PRO A 169 2.99 -32.54 27.10
CA PRO A 169 3.34 -31.22 26.63
C PRO A 169 4.63 -31.20 25.81
N ALA A 170 5.61 -32.05 26.13
CA ALA A 170 6.90 -32.03 25.46
C ALA A 170 6.78 -32.42 23.99
N ARG A 171 6.02 -33.49 23.69
CA ARG A 171 5.73 -33.91 22.32
C ARG A 171 4.98 -32.83 21.53
N LEU A 172 4.03 -32.15 22.17
CA LEU A 172 3.28 -31.09 21.50
C LEU A 172 4.18 -29.88 21.18
N LEU A 173 5.13 -29.55 22.06
CA LEU A 173 6.13 -28.51 21.79
C LEU A 173 7.05 -28.85 20.62
N THR A 174 7.45 -30.12 20.46
CA THR A 174 8.17 -30.56 19.25
C THR A 174 7.38 -30.25 18.00
N SER A 175 6.07 -30.55 17.99
CA SER A 175 5.23 -30.28 16.83
C SER A 175 5.07 -28.79 16.51
N TYR A 176 5.12 -27.91 17.52
CA TYR A 176 5.14 -26.46 17.30
C TYR A 176 6.48 -26.02 16.69
N GLY A 177 7.59 -26.61 17.14
CA GLY A 177 8.89 -26.44 16.49
C GLY A 177 8.84 -26.83 15.01
N ASP A 178 8.30 -28.00 14.68
CA ASP A 178 8.18 -28.47 13.29
C ASP A 178 7.32 -27.51 12.43
N LEU A 179 6.22 -26.98 13.00
CA LEU A 179 5.36 -25.98 12.33
C LEU A 179 6.10 -24.66 12.07
N SER A 180 6.84 -24.18 13.06
CA SER A 180 7.65 -22.97 12.99
C SER A 180 8.76 -23.10 11.93
N GLU A 181 9.48 -24.22 11.95
CA GLU A 181 10.50 -24.56 10.94
C GLU A 181 9.89 -24.69 9.54
N GLY A 182 8.69 -25.27 9.42
CA GLY A 182 7.95 -25.36 8.17
C GLY A 182 7.63 -23.99 7.57
N LEU A 183 7.26 -23.00 8.40
CA LEU A 183 7.03 -21.63 7.95
C LEU A 183 8.33 -21.00 7.42
N VAL A 184 9.44 -21.15 8.17
CA VAL A 184 10.75 -20.65 7.78
C VAL A 184 11.18 -21.27 6.45
N ALA A 185 11.07 -22.59 6.32
CA ALA A 185 11.39 -23.30 5.09
C ALA A 185 10.58 -22.78 3.89
N ALA A 186 9.28 -22.53 4.09
CA ALA A 186 8.41 -22.02 3.02
C ALA A 186 8.72 -20.57 2.63
N LEU A 187 9.11 -19.72 3.58
CA LEU A 187 9.16 -18.27 3.36
C LEU A 187 10.55 -17.66 3.34
N HIS A 188 11.62 -18.36 3.75
CA HIS A 188 12.98 -17.77 3.84
C HIS A 188 13.50 -17.15 2.53
N THR A 189 13.02 -17.61 1.37
CA THR A 189 13.41 -16.99 0.08
C THR A 189 12.69 -15.67 -0.18
N LYS A 190 11.48 -15.48 0.36
CA LYS A 190 10.65 -14.29 0.17
C LYS A 190 10.81 -13.29 1.32
N VAL A 191 11.05 -13.82 2.52
CA VAL A 191 11.26 -13.10 3.77
C VAL A 191 12.53 -13.64 4.44
N PRO A 192 13.74 -13.26 3.98
CA PRO A 192 14.98 -13.83 4.51
C PRO A 192 15.20 -13.63 6.00
N SER A 193 14.72 -12.50 6.53
CA SER A 193 14.78 -12.18 7.96
C SER A 193 14.03 -13.16 8.84
N ILE A 194 13.13 -14.00 8.29
CA ILE A 194 12.37 -14.99 9.08
C ILE A 194 13.28 -15.98 9.81
N MET A 195 14.46 -16.26 9.25
CA MET A 195 15.46 -17.15 9.86
C MET A 195 16.09 -16.56 11.13
N ASP A 196 16.09 -15.23 11.26
CA ASP A 196 16.69 -14.57 12.41
C ASP A 196 15.75 -14.55 13.61
N GLU A 197 14.44 -14.77 13.42
CA GLU A 197 13.41 -14.72 14.47
C GLU A 197 13.50 -13.44 15.33
N ARG A 198 13.81 -12.32 14.68
CA ARG A 198 13.89 -11.01 15.33
C ARG A 198 12.53 -10.31 15.30
N PRO A 199 12.30 -9.31 16.16
CA PRO A 199 11.07 -8.51 16.08
C PRO A 199 10.83 -7.93 14.68
N GLU A 200 11.89 -7.54 13.98
CA GLU A 200 11.82 -7.02 12.61
C GLU A 200 11.32 -8.07 11.60
N SER A 201 11.58 -9.36 11.84
CA SER A 201 11.09 -10.46 11.02
C SER A 201 9.56 -10.53 10.99
N LEU A 202 8.90 -10.13 12.09
CA LEU A 202 7.43 -10.04 12.16
C LEU A 202 6.90 -8.90 11.29
N THR A 203 7.60 -7.76 11.23
CA THR A 203 7.25 -6.64 10.33
C THR A 203 7.42 -7.04 8.87
N ASP A 204 8.47 -7.80 8.55
CA ASP A 204 8.69 -8.27 7.19
C ASP A 204 7.64 -9.31 6.77
N LEU A 205 7.18 -10.17 7.69
CA LEU A 205 6.03 -11.05 7.48
C LEU A 205 4.73 -10.27 7.28
N ASP A 206 4.44 -9.30 8.15
CA ASP A 206 3.28 -8.41 8.03
C ASP A 206 3.21 -7.77 6.63
N PHE A 207 4.34 -7.22 6.18
CA PHE A 207 4.44 -6.59 4.88
C PHE A 207 4.29 -7.60 3.73
N TYR A 208 4.94 -8.76 3.82
CA TYR A 208 4.87 -9.80 2.80
C TYR A 208 3.42 -10.27 2.57
N PHE A 209 2.73 -10.68 3.63
CA PHE A 209 1.37 -11.18 3.50
C PHE A 209 0.39 -10.12 3.00
N TRP A 210 0.58 -8.86 3.40
CA TRP A 210 -0.26 -7.76 2.93
C TRP A 210 -0.02 -7.46 1.45
N ARG A 211 1.24 -7.45 1.01
CA ARG A 211 1.60 -7.19 -0.40
C ARG A 211 1.08 -8.28 -1.33
N GLU A 212 1.17 -9.54 -0.92
CA GLU A 212 0.70 -10.67 -1.72
C GLU A 212 -0.84 -10.86 -1.69
N ASN A 213 -1.55 -10.04 -0.91
CA ASN A 213 -2.98 -10.19 -0.62
C ASN A 213 -3.33 -11.63 -0.20
N PHE A 214 -2.51 -12.21 0.67
CA PHE A 214 -2.49 -13.67 0.88
C PHE A 214 -3.84 -14.24 1.36
N PRO A 215 -4.54 -13.66 2.35
CA PRO A 215 -5.81 -14.21 2.84
C PRO A 215 -6.91 -14.31 1.79
N GLU A 216 -6.86 -13.45 0.76
CA GLU A 216 -7.86 -13.40 -0.31
C GLU A 216 -7.44 -14.23 -1.52
N ARG A 217 -6.15 -14.54 -1.66
CA ARG A 217 -5.58 -15.30 -2.78
C ARG A 217 -5.64 -16.82 -2.57
N TYR A 218 -5.63 -17.28 -1.32
CA TYR A 218 -5.54 -18.70 -0.98
C TYR A 218 -6.82 -19.22 -0.30
N THR A 219 -7.06 -20.53 -0.40
CA THR A 219 -8.25 -21.15 0.18
C THR A 219 -8.21 -21.16 1.71
N ARG A 220 -9.38 -21.10 2.34
CA ARG A 220 -9.49 -21.21 3.81
C ARG A 220 -8.90 -22.50 4.34
N GLU A 221 -9.08 -23.62 3.63
CA GLU A 221 -8.52 -24.92 4.04
C GLU A 221 -6.99 -24.89 4.11
N LEU A 222 -6.31 -24.24 3.15
CA LEU A 222 -4.86 -24.08 3.20
C LEU A 222 -4.44 -23.17 4.35
N ILE A 223 -5.11 -22.03 4.49
CA ILE A 223 -4.80 -21.02 5.50
C ILE A 223 -4.99 -21.59 6.91
N ASP A 224 -6.18 -22.12 7.19
CA ASP A 224 -6.57 -22.61 8.52
C ASP A 224 -5.87 -23.93 8.87
N GLY A 225 -5.56 -24.77 7.88
CA GLY A 225 -4.88 -26.04 8.08
C GLY A 225 -3.36 -25.94 8.20
N HIS A 226 -2.73 -24.97 7.56
CA HIS A 226 -1.26 -24.92 7.44
C HIS A 226 -0.67 -23.55 7.82
N THR A 227 -1.08 -22.47 7.13
CA THR A 227 -0.40 -21.17 7.27
C THR A 227 -0.63 -20.53 8.64
N ALA A 228 -1.87 -20.46 9.12
CA ALA A 228 -2.18 -19.85 10.41
C ALA A 228 -1.60 -20.64 11.60
N PRO A 229 -1.67 -21.99 11.63
CA PRO A 229 -0.96 -22.77 12.65
C PRO A 229 0.56 -22.54 12.64
N ALA A 230 1.20 -22.58 11.47
CA ALA A 230 2.64 -22.36 11.34
C ALA A 230 3.06 -20.96 11.81
N LEU A 231 2.25 -19.94 11.50
CA LEU A 231 2.43 -18.58 12.02
C LEU A 231 2.25 -18.46 13.53
N GLY A 232 1.24 -19.13 14.09
CA GLY A 232 1.02 -19.14 15.54
C GLY A 232 2.20 -19.77 16.30
N ALA A 233 2.75 -20.86 15.76
CA ALA A 233 3.93 -21.50 16.32
C ALA A 233 5.17 -20.58 16.23
N TYR A 234 5.45 -20.02 15.05
CA TYR A 234 6.55 -19.09 14.84
C TYR A 234 6.47 -17.85 15.74
N LEU A 235 5.29 -17.24 15.82
CA LEU A 235 5.07 -16.09 16.69
C LEU A 235 5.36 -16.44 18.15
N GLY A 236 4.86 -17.58 18.63
CA GLY A 236 5.11 -18.01 20.00
C GLY A 236 6.59 -18.32 20.27
N ASP A 237 7.31 -18.91 19.31
CA ASP A 237 8.76 -19.12 19.42
C ASP A 237 9.53 -17.81 19.52
N VAL A 238 9.16 -16.80 18.72
CA VAL A 238 9.73 -15.45 18.84
C VAL A 238 9.49 -14.87 20.24
N LEU A 239 8.28 -15.01 20.79
CA LEU A 239 7.99 -14.55 22.17
C LEU A 239 8.84 -15.29 23.22
N VAL A 240 8.99 -16.62 23.09
CA VAL A 240 9.81 -17.43 24.00
C VAL A 240 11.27 -16.99 23.93
N ARG A 241 11.84 -16.92 22.73
CA ARG A 241 13.27 -16.65 22.53
C ARG A 241 13.66 -15.20 22.78
N ARG A 242 12.80 -14.22 22.44
CA ARG A 242 13.11 -12.79 22.56
C ARG A 242 12.65 -12.17 23.87
N LEU A 243 11.55 -12.64 24.44
CA LEU A 243 10.98 -12.06 25.66
C LEU A 243 11.11 -12.98 26.88
N GLY A 244 11.73 -14.16 26.74
CA GLY A 244 11.88 -15.13 27.82
C GLY A 244 10.56 -15.80 28.20
N GLY A 245 9.65 -15.91 27.24
CA GLY A 245 8.34 -16.52 27.45
C GLY A 245 8.42 -18.01 27.76
N THR A 246 7.34 -18.57 28.32
CA THR A 246 7.20 -20.01 28.54
C THR A 246 5.92 -20.51 27.90
N TRP A 247 6.03 -21.51 27.03
CA TRP A 247 4.86 -22.18 26.46
C TRP A 247 4.02 -22.89 27.53
N VAL A 248 2.70 -22.79 27.40
CA VAL A 248 1.69 -23.57 28.12
C VAL A 248 0.75 -24.17 27.07
N PRO A 249 1.08 -25.37 26.55
CA PRO A 249 0.30 -25.99 25.49
C PRO A 249 -1.10 -26.37 25.94
N ARG A 250 -2.06 -26.35 25.01
CA ARG A 250 -3.46 -26.72 25.22
C ARG A 250 -3.93 -27.73 24.18
N ARG A 251 -4.95 -28.51 24.52
CA ARG A 251 -5.61 -29.46 23.58
C ARG A 251 -6.16 -28.74 22.35
N LYS A 252 -6.79 -27.58 22.53
CA LYS A 252 -7.19 -26.71 21.43
C LYS A 252 -6.05 -25.77 21.09
N THR A 253 -5.51 -25.86 19.88
CA THR A 253 -4.33 -25.10 19.44
C THR A 253 -4.46 -23.59 19.65
N GLU A 254 -5.64 -23.01 19.37
CA GLU A 254 -5.90 -21.58 19.57
C GLU A 254 -5.88 -21.12 21.04
N GLU A 255 -6.04 -22.06 21.98
CA GLU A 255 -5.95 -21.78 23.42
C GLU A 255 -4.52 -21.93 23.94
N SER A 256 -3.59 -22.46 23.15
CA SER A 256 -2.17 -22.59 23.54
C SER A 256 -1.55 -21.23 23.82
N GLN A 257 -0.78 -21.17 24.91
CA GLN A 257 -0.43 -19.91 25.55
C GLN A 257 1.09 -19.74 25.61
N VAL A 258 1.55 -18.49 25.55
CA VAL A 258 2.92 -18.12 25.94
C VAL A 258 2.84 -17.17 27.11
N ARG A 259 3.36 -17.58 28.26
CA ARG A 259 3.44 -16.76 29.46
C ARG A 259 4.63 -15.81 29.36
N VAL A 260 4.37 -14.50 29.42
CA VAL A 260 5.40 -13.44 29.46
C VAL A 260 5.02 -12.48 30.59
N GLY A 261 5.95 -12.27 31.53
CA GLY A 261 5.68 -11.50 32.75
C GLY A 261 4.52 -12.12 33.54
N LYS A 262 3.51 -11.29 33.84
CA LYS A 262 2.29 -11.70 34.58
C LYS A 262 1.14 -12.16 33.68
N ARG A 263 1.25 -11.98 32.36
CA ARG A 263 0.18 -12.31 31.41
C ARG A 263 0.49 -13.56 30.61
N VAL A 264 -0.55 -14.13 30.02
CA VAL A 264 -0.39 -15.14 28.97
C VAL A 264 -0.98 -14.64 27.67
N TRP A 265 -0.35 -15.01 26.58
CA TRP A 265 -0.65 -14.52 25.23
C TRP A 265 -1.01 -15.72 24.34
N LEU A 266 -1.93 -15.54 23.41
CA LEU A 266 -2.51 -16.61 22.58
C LEU A 266 -2.05 -16.48 21.12
N PRO A 267 -0.81 -16.90 20.77
CA PRO A 267 -0.22 -16.63 19.46
C PRO A 267 -0.97 -17.34 18.31
N PHE A 268 -1.52 -18.53 18.54
CA PHE A 268 -2.31 -19.23 17.52
C PHE A 268 -3.65 -18.54 17.24
N LEU A 269 -4.32 -18.03 18.27
CA LEU A 269 -5.54 -17.24 18.09
C LEU A 269 -5.24 -15.95 17.32
N ARG A 270 -4.13 -15.27 17.65
CA ARG A 270 -3.66 -14.09 16.93
C ARG A 270 -3.43 -14.40 15.45
N ALA A 271 -2.68 -15.46 15.15
CA ALA A 271 -2.38 -15.86 13.78
C ALA A 271 -3.65 -16.22 12.97
N ARG A 272 -4.63 -16.88 13.59
CA ARG A 272 -5.91 -17.19 12.95
C ARG A 272 -6.70 -15.92 12.61
N ARG A 273 -6.79 -14.96 13.54
CA ARG A 273 -7.47 -13.66 13.32
C ARG A 273 -6.74 -12.84 12.24
N TYR A 274 -5.43 -12.77 12.31
CA TYR A 274 -4.53 -12.13 11.34
C TYR A 274 -4.75 -12.62 9.91
N MET A 275 -5.00 -13.91 9.72
CA MET A 275 -5.19 -14.50 8.39
C MET A 275 -6.63 -14.45 7.84
N GLN A 276 -7.52 -13.62 8.38
CA GLN A 276 -8.93 -13.58 7.94
C GLN A 276 -9.18 -12.81 6.64
N SER A 277 -8.49 -11.68 6.44
CA SER A 277 -8.66 -10.79 5.29
C SER A 277 -7.44 -9.91 5.14
N ARG A 278 -7.32 -9.15 4.04
CA ARG A 278 -6.23 -8.18 3.90
C ARG A 278 -6.24 -7.10 4.99
N GLN A 279 -7.42 -6.67 5.42
CA GLN A 279 -7.58 -5.71 6.51
C GLN A 279 -7.16 -6.33 7.86
N ALA A 280 -7.48 -7.60 8.09
CA ALA A 280 -7.10 -8.31 9.31
C ALA A 280 -5.57 -8.41 9.49
N LEU A 281 -4.80 -8.38 8.40
CA LEU A 281 -3.33 -8.32 8.48
C LEU A 281 -2.84 -7.02 9.16
N LEU A 282 -3.60 -5.93 9.05
CA LEU A 282 -3.28 -4.67 9.71
C LEU A 282 -3.86 -4.65 11.13
N ASP A 283 -5.13 -5.04 11.28
CA ASP A 283 -5.84 -5.04 12.56
C ASP A 283 -5.20 -5.99 13.58
N TYR A 284 -4.68 -7.12 13.10
CA TYR A 284 -4.04 -8.15 13.91
C TYR A 284 -2.55 -8.30 13.61
N SER A 285 -1.86 -7.21 13.21
CA SER A 285 -0.42 -7.20 12.93
C SER A 285 0.40 -7.96 13.98
N LEU A 286 1.33 -8.80 13.51
CA LEU A 286 2.23 -9.58 14.35
C LEU A 286 3.24 -8.67 15.06
N THR A 287 3.68 -7.61 14.37
CA THR A 287 4.56 -6.57 14.94
C THR A 287 3.91 -5.87 16.13
N GLN A 288 2.65 -5.47 15.98
CA GLN A 288 1.90 -4.83 17.06
C GLN A 288 1.77 -5.77 18.26
N PHE A 289 1.42 -7.04 18.00
CA PHE A 289 1.25 -8.04 19.04
C PHE A 289 2.53 -8.22 19.86
N PHE A 290 3.68 -8.37 19.19
CA PHE A 290 4.97 -8.49 19.85
C PHE A 290 5.31 -7.30 20.75
N ARG A 291 5.10 -6.07 20.25
CA ARG A 291 5.38 -4.84 20.99
C ARG A 291 4.49 -4.70 22.22
N GLU A 292 3.24 -5.11 22.11
CA GLU A 292 2.33 -5.13 23.25
C GLU A 292 2.81 -6.15 24.31
N VAL A 293 3.18 -7.37 23.90
CA VAL A 293 3.73 -8.38 24.82
C VAL A 293 5.00 -7.87 25.51
N GLU A 294 5.88 -7.19 24.77
CA GLU A 294 7.12 -6.62 25.29
C GLU A 294 6.88 -5.59 26.40
N ARG A 295 5.83 -4.75 26.28
CA ARG A 295 5.44 -3.79 27.34
C ARG A 295 5.07 -4.46 28.66
N PHE A 296 4.48 -5.66 28.59
CA PHE A 296 4.05 -6.42 29.77
C PHE A 296 5.06 -7.45 30.27
N ARG A 297 6.30 -7.38 29.77
CA ARG A 297 7.39 -8.27 30.20
C ARG A 297 7.81 -8.06 31.67
N SER A 298 7.67 -6.84 32.19
CA SER A 298 8.12 -6.44 33.55
C SER A 298 7.07 -6.68 34.64
#